data_AF-A0A9D8XY27-F1
#
_entry.id   AF-A0A9D8XY27-F1
#
_cell.length_a   1.000
_cell.length_b   1.000
_cell.length_c   1.000
_cell.angle_alpha   90.00
_cell.angle_beta   90.00
_cell.angle_gamma   90.00
#
_symmetry.space_group_name_H-M   'P 1'
#
loop_
_entity.id
_entity.type
_entity.pdbx_description
1 polymer ?
#
loop_
_entity_poly.entity_id
_entity_poly.type
_entity_poly.pdbx_seq_one_letter_code
_entity_poly.pdbx_strand_id
1 'polypeptide(L)'
;VEYVDVTGEKCKKRLSIERIVVDEGIYWLVGRSEEGEPQNLRISGIIRVHSLPKEGNKRDIDPAPFKGDGKKTPVSFVCDAELLTQISEFPEVRIEEKGDSKLRVRMTVSHDSWFVVFCISHSKHIVSVGPKSIRDLIVARAERELSVGGQSS
;
A
#
# COMPACT_ATOMS: atom_id res chain seq x y z
N VAL A 1 15.96 9.90 -5.55
CA VAL A 1 14.58 9.52 -5.18
C VAL A 1 14.23 10.22 -3.87
N GLU A 2 13.15 10.97 -3.86
CA GLU A 2 12.53 11.54 -2.65
C GLU A 2 11.34 10.65 -2.29
N TYR A 3 11.26 10.21 -1.04
CA TYR A 3 10.27 9.22 -0.59
C TYR A 3 9.89 9.44 0.87
N VAL A 4 8.76 8.87 1.29
CA VAL A 4 8.36 8.74 2.70
C VAL A 4 8.81 7.37 3.19
N ASP A 5 9.58 7.33 4.28
CA ASP A 5 10.02 6.07 4.85
C ASP A 5 8.94 5.38 5.71
N VAL A 6 9.29 4.26 6.34
CA VAL A 6 8.35 3.49 7.17
C VAL A 6 7.87 4.22 8.42
N THR A 7 8.60 5.25 8.85
CA THR A 7 8.26 6.10 10.01
C THR A 7 7.36 7.27 9.63
N GLY A 8 7.20 7.54 8.34
CA GLY A 8 6.44 8.69 7.84
C GLY A 8 7.32 9.91 7.57
N GLU A 9 8.64 9.79 7.72
CA GLU A 9 9.57 10.89 7.46
C GLU A 9 9.91 11.01 5.97
N LYS A 10 10.05 12.26 5.51
CA LYS A 10 10.50 12.53 4.15
C LYS A 10 12.00 12.35 4.05
N CYS A 11 12.42 11.40 3.23
CA CYS A 11 13.81 11.08 2.96
C CYS A 11 14.19 11.37 1.51
N LYS A 12 15.48 11.55 1.28
CA LYS A 12 16.07 11.67 -0.06
C LYS A 12 17.29 10.76 -0.16
N LYS A 13 17.32 9.92 -1.20
CA LYS A 13 18.44 9.01 -1.46
C LYS A 13 18.77 8.98 -2.95
N ARG A 14 20.07 8.93 -3.30
CA ARG A 14 20.52 8.64 -4.67
C ARG A 14 20.61 7.12 -4.83
N LEU A 15 20.02 6.61 -5.91
CA LEU A 15 19.91 5.18 -6.14
C LEU A 15 20.28 4.84 -7.59
N SER A 16 21.08 3.80 -7.74
CA SER A 16 21.22 3.06 -9.00
C SER A 16 20.07 2.06 -9.08
N ILE A 17 19.05 2.39 -9.88
CA ILE A 17 17.87 1.54 -10.05
C ILE A 17 18.24 0.36 -10.94
N GLU A 18 18.01 -0.86 -10.46
CA GLU A 18 18.32 -2.09 -11.19
C GLU A 18 17.05 -2.71 -11.81
N ARG A 19 15.97 -2.80 -11.04
CA ARG A 19 14.71 -3.41 -11.47
C ARG A 19 13.52 -2.96 -10.64
N ILE A 20 12.33 -3.28 -11.14
CA ILE A 20 11.08 -3.20 -10.38
C ILE A 20 10.63 -4.63 -10.08
N VAL A 21 10.27 -4.89 -8.82
CA VAL A 21 9.73 -6.18 -8.37
C VAL A 21 8.30 -5.97 -7.90
N VAL A 22 7.42 -6.94 -8.18
CA VAL A 22 6.08 -7.00 -7.59
C VAL A 22 6.08 -8.12 -6.57
N ASP A 23 5.75 -7.80 -5.33
CA ASP A 23 5.68 -8.76 -4.23
C ASP A 23 4.36 -8.57 -3.50
N GLU A 24 3.56 -9.63 -3.47
CA GLU A 24 2.17 -9.68 -2.99
C GLU A 24 1.22 -8.59 -3.57
N GLY A 25 1.64 -7.87 -4.63
CA GLY A 25 0.87 -6.76 -5.23
C GLY A 25 1.42 -5.37 -4.90
N ILE A 26 2.48 -5.27 -4.10
CA ILE A 26 3.25 -4.02 -3.91
C ILE A 26 4.32 -3.94 -4.98
N TYR A 27 4.40 -2.78 -5.62
CA TYR A 27 5.49 -2.45 -6.54
C TYR A 27 6.68 -1.89 -5.74
N TRP A 28 7.83 -2.52 -5.93
CA TRP A 28 9.09 -2.16 -5.28
C TRP A 28 10.11 -1.72 -6.31
N LEU A 29 10.77 -0.61 -6.02
CA LEU A 29 11.98 -0.18 -6.71
C LEU A 29 13.16 -0.82 -5.99
N VAL A 30 13.90 -1.67 -6.72
CA VAL A 30 15.08 -2.36 -6.22
C VAL A 30 16.32 -1.76 -6.88
N GLY A 31 17.31 -1.42 -6.06
CA GLY A 31 18.55 -0.84 -6.52
C GLY A 31 19.61 -0.81 -5.44
N ARG A 32 20.61 0.03 -5.62
CA ARG A 32 21.70 0.23 -4.66
C ARG A 32 21.91 1.71 -4.35
N SER A 33 22.38 2.01 -3.14
CA SER A 33 22.89 3.33 -2.79
C SER A 33 24.23 3.63 -3.47
N GLU A 34 24.78 4.83 -3.27
CA GLU A 34 26.10 5.19 -3.80
C GLU A 34 27.22 4.31 -3.22
N GLU A 35 27.04 3.85 -1.98
CA GLU A 35 27.95 2.92 -1.29
C GLU A 35 27.84 1.47 -1.81
N GLY A 36 26.87 1.18 -2.69
CA GLY A 36 26.64 -0.16 -3.23
C GLY A 36 25.71 -1.03 -2.39
N GLU A 37 25.17 -0.50 -1.30
CA GLU A 37 24.26 -1.22 -0.41
C GLU A 37 22.89 -1.45 -1.07
N PRO A 38 22.33 -2.67 -1.02
CA PRO A 38 20.99 -2.96 -1.53
C PRO A 38 19.90 -2.09 -0.89
N GLN A 39 18.97 -1.59 -1.71
CA GLN A 39 17.87 -0.74 -1.29
C GLN A 39 16.56 -1.21 -1.96
N ASN A 40 15.53 -1.40 -1.14
CA ASN A 40 14.18 -1.75 -1.56
C ASN A 40 13.23 -0.64 -1.13
N LEU A 41 12.68 0.13 -2.07
CA LEU A 41 11.73 1.20 -1.79
C LEU A 41 10.34 0.84 -2.33
N ARG A 42 9.31 0.97 -1.51
CA ARG A 42 7.92 0.91 -1.98
C ARG A 42 7.67 2.05 -2.95
N ILE A 43 7.22 1.76 -4.16
CA ILE A 43 6.93 2.80 -5.17
C ILE A 43 5.82 3.73 -4.69
N SER A 44 4.86 3.23 -3.90
CA SER A 44 3.82 4.06 -3.28
C SER A 44 4.34 5.10 -2.28
N GLY A 45 5.52 4.88 -1.70
CA GLY A 45 6.18 5.84 -0.81
C GLY A 45 7.00 6.88 -1.56
N ILE A 46 7.23 6.71 -2.88
CA ILE A 46 8.06 7.63 -3.65
C ILE A 46 7.25 8.89 -3.98
N ILE A 47 7.75 10.04 -3.52
CA ILE A 47 7.19 11.35 -3.80
C ILE A 47 7.68 11.84 -5.16
N ARG A 48 8.98 11.67 -5.44
CA ARG A 48 9.62 12.23 -6.62
C ARG A 48 10.84 11.44 -7.07
N VAL A 49 10.99 11.31 -8.38
CA VAL A 49 12.19 10.74 -9.00
C VAL A 49 12.85 11.82 -9.85
N HIS A 50 14.15 12.02 -9.63
CA HIS A 50 14.99 12.85 -10.48
C HIS A 50 16.02 11.93 -11.14
N SER A 51 16.07 11.96 -12.47
CA SER A 51 17.12 11.29 -13.23
C SER A 51 18.39 12.13 -13.13
N LEU A 52 19.52 11.46 -12.88
CA LEU A 52 20.84 12.07 -12.95
C LEU A 52 21.55 11.54 -14.20
N PRO A 53 22.49 12.30 -14.79
CA PRO A 53 23.34 11.80 -15.85
C PRO A 53 24.00 10.50 -15.41
N LYS A 54 24.09 9.51 -16.31
CA LYS A 54 24.78 8.25 -16.01
C LYS A 54 26.26 8.53 -15.82
N GLU A 55 26.73 8.49 -14.57
CA GLU A 55 28.14 8.42 -14.25
C GLU A 55 28.47 6.97 -13.83
N GLY A 56 29.25 6.28 -14.67
CA GLY A 56 29.80 4.95 -14.38
C GLY A 56 29.42 3.83 -15.36
N ASN A 57 30.33 2.87 -15.50
CA ASN A 57 30.10 1.63 -16.24
C ASN A 57 29.11 0.73 -15.49
N LYS A 58 28.29 -0.01 -16.25
CA LYS A 58 27.53 -1.16 -15.71
C LYS A 58 28.54 -2.08 -15.02
N ARG A 59 28.49 -2.15 -13.70
CA ARG A 59 29.26 -3.15 -12.96
C ARG A 59 28.50 -4.47 -13.12
N ASP A 60 29.19 -5.53 -13.52
CA ASP A 60 28.65 -6.90 -13.48
C ASP A 60 28.57 -7.31 -12.01
N ILE A 61 27.47 -6.94 -11.37
CA ILE A 61 27.18 -7.27 -9.97
C ILE A 61 25.90 -8.08 -9.97
N ASP A 62 25.85 -9.10 -9.12
CA ASP A 62 24.62 -9.82 -8.85
C ASP A 62 23.47 -8.84 -8.52
N PRO A 63 22.25 -9.12 -9.02
CA PRO A 63 21.09 -8.29 -8.74
C PRO A 63 20.94 -8.08 -7.23
N ALA A 64 20.71 -6.84 -6.81
CA ALA A 64 20.52 -6.51 -5.40
C ALA A 64 19.42 -7.40 -4.79
N PRO A 65 19.64 -8.03 -3.62
CA PRO A 65 18.64 -8.91 -3.02
C PRO A 65 17.36 -8.15 -2.72
N PHE A 66 16.22 -8.78 -3.01
CA PHE A 66 14.91 -8.25 -2.68
C PHE A 66 14.38 -8.91 -1.41
N LYS A 67 13.88 -8.10 -0.49
CA LYS A 67 13.09 -8.51 0.67
C LYS A 67 12.05 -7.44 0.93
N GLY A 68 10.77 -7.79 0.85
CA GLY A 68 9.68 -6.93 1.29
C GLY A 68 9.82 -6.59 2.78
N ASP A 69 9.10 -5.58 3.25
CA ASP A 69 9.17 -5.19 4.67
C ASP A 69 8.37 -6.11 5.60
N GLY A 70 7.59 -7.05 5.05
CA GLY A 70 6.72 -7.94 5.81
C GLY A 70 5.68 -7.21 6.66
N LYS A 71 5.43 -5.91 6.37
CA LYS A 71 4.56 -5.07 7.19
C LYS A 71 3.12 -5.57 7.07
N LYS A 72 2.55 -5.90 8.21
CA LYS A 72 1.16 -6.30 8.37
C LYS A 72 0.40 -5.20 9.10
N THR A 73 -0.63 -4.67 8.49
CA THR A 73 -1.48 -3.63 9.07
C THR A 73 -2.73 -4.28 9.66
N PRO A 74 -2.94 -4.19 10.98
CA PRO A 74 -4.21 -4.59 11.57
C PRO A 74 -5.28 -3.56 11.16
N VAL A 75 -6.39 -4.05 10.63
CA VAL A 75 -7.54 -3.24 10.22
C VAL A 75 -8.81 -3.80 10.84
N SER A 76 -9.78 -2.93 11.04
CA SER A 76 -11.12 -3.33 11.44
C SER A 76 -12.17 -2.56 10.68
N PHE A 77 -13.32 -3.17 10.47
CA PHE A 77 -14.45 -2.49 9.87
C PHE A 77 -15.76 -3.12 10.35
N VAL A 78 -16.85 -2.39 10.17
CA VAL A 78 -18.21 -2.85 10.45
C VAL A 78 -18.93 -2.96 9.12
N CYS A 79 -19.51 -4.12 8.83
CA CYS A 79 -20.28 -4.36 7.62
C CYS A 79 -21.62 -5.03 7.89
N ASP A 80 -22.46 -5.09 6.85
CA ASP A 80 -23.67 -5.90 6.86
C ASP A 80 -23.38 -7.40 6.66
N ALA A 81 -24.45 -8.21 6.74
CA ALA A 81 -24.37 -9.66 6.57
C ALA A 81 -24.04 -10.08 5.13
N GLU A 82 -24.44 -9.31 4.12
CA GLU A 82 -24.19 -9.64 2.70
C GLU A 82 -22.69 -9.62 2.39
N LEU A 83 -22.01 -8.54 2.77
CA LEU A 83 -20.56 -8.46 2.60
C LEU A 83 -19.85 -9.50 3.46
N LEU A 84 -20.34 -9.79 4.68
CA LEU A 84 -19.71 -10.80 5.52
C LEU A 84 -19.71 -12.18 4.85
N THR A 85 -20.82 -12.60 4.25
CA THR A 85 -20.91 -13.88 3.54
C THR A 85 -19.91 -13.97 2.39
N GLN A 86 -19.59 -12.85 1.73
CA GLN A 86 -18.62 -12.83 0.63
C GLN A 86 -17.17 -12.96 1.11
N ILE A 87 -16.85 -12.47 2.32
CA ILE A 87 -15.47 -12.41 2.82
C ILE A 87 -15.15 -13.42 3.93
N SER A 88 -16.15 -14.13 4.45
CA SER A 88 -15.96 -15.04 5.60
C SER A 88 -15.03 -16.21 5.33
N GLU A 89 -14.79 -16.53 4.05
CA GLU A 89 -13.86 -17.58 3.63
C GLU A 89 -12.40 -17.13 3.63
N PHE A 90 -12.13 -15.82 3.75
CA PHE A 90 -10.75 -15.33 3.79
C PHE A 90 -10.07 -15.71 5.11
N PRO A 91 -8.90 -16.38 5.08
CA PRO A 91 -8.24 -16.88 6.29
C PRO A 91 -7.80 -15.77 7.26
N GLU A 92 -7.65 -14.54 6.75
CA GLU A 92 -7.28 -13.36 7.52
C GLU A 92 -8.46 -12.74 8.28
N VAL A 93 -9.70 -13.12 7.98
CA VAL A 93 -10.93 -12.55 8.55
C VAL A 93 -11.22 -13.15 9.93
N ARG A 94 -11.40 -12.27 10.92
CA ARG A 94 -11.82 -12.61 12.28
C ARG A 94 -13.06 -11.81 12.64
N ILE A 95 -14.12 -12.49 13.03
CA ILE A 95 -15.40 -11.87 13.40
C ILE A 95 -15.41 -11.67 14.92
N GLU A 96 -15.62 -10.45 15.39
CA GLU A 96 -15.62 -10.13 16.82
C GLU A 96 -17.01 -10.08 17.46
N GLU A 97 -17.97 -9.44 16.80
CA GLU A 97 -19.28 -9.15 17.40
C GLU A 97 -20.39 -9.35 16.37
N LYS A 98 -21.48 -10.00 16.81
CA LYS A 98 -22.69 -10.25 16.04
C LYS A 98 -23.88 -9.51 16.67
N GLY A 99 -24.02 -8.22 16.37
CA GLY A 99 -25.23 -7.44 16.72
C GLY A 99 -26.34 -7.63 15.68
N ASP A 100 -27.54 -7.11 15.96
CA ASP A 100 -28.81 -7.35 15.22
C ASP A 100 -28.83 -7.02 13.71
N SER A 101 -27.71 -6.63 13.10
CA SER A 101 -27.52 -6.55 11.63
C SER A 101 -26.12 -6.16 11.18
N LYS A 102 -25.27 -5.65 12.09
CA LYS A 102 -23.93 -5.13 11.79
C LYS A 102 -22.85 -5.91 12.51
N LEU A 103 -21.82 -6.28 11.77
CA LEU A 103 -20.81 -7.25 12.20
C LEU A 103 -19.43 -6.60 12.17
N ARG A 104 -18.73 -6.65 13.31
CA ARG A 104 -17.35 -6.15 13.41
C ARG A 104 -16.38 -7.22 12.93
N VAL A 105 -15.57 -6.85 11.95
CA VAL A 105 -14.53 -7.69 11.36
C VAL A 105 -13.16 -7.10 11.70
N ARG A 106 -12.25 -7.96 12.14
CA ARG A 106 -10.80 -7.70 12.19
C ARG A 106 -10.11 -8.48 11.09
N MET A 107 -9.15 -7.83 10.44
CA MET A 107 -8.29 -8.45 9.44
C MET A 107 -6.87 -7.92 9.61
N THR A 108 -5.90 -8.73 9.21
CA THR A 108 -4.51 -8.28 9.09
C THR A 108 -4.15 -8.25 7.62
N VAL A 109 -3.97 -7.06 7.05
CA VAL A 109 -3.67 -6.90 5.62
C VAL A 109 -2.19 -6.65 5.42
N SER A 110 -1.60 -7.26 4.39
CA SER A 110 -0.25 -6.90 3.93
C SER A 110 -0.25 -5.64 3.05
N HIS A 111 -1.42 -5.23 2.57
CA HIS A 111 -1.59 -4.19 1.53
C HIS A 111 -2.65 -3.16 1.92
N ASP A 112 -2.21 -2.00 2.43
CA ASP A 112 -3.12 -0.88 2.72
C ASP A 112 -3.86 -0.45 1.44
N SER A 113 -3.20 -0.45 0.28
CA SER A 113 -3.80 -0.04 -1.01
C SER A 113 -4.91 -0.99 -1.48
N TRP A 114 -4.71 -2.30 -1.37
CA TRP A 114 -5.75 -3.30 -1.69
C TRP A 114 -6.95 -3.12 -0.76
N PHE A 115 -6.71 -2.95 0.54
CA PHE A 115 -7.78 -2.76 1.50
C PHE A 115 -8.55 -1.45 1.28
N VAL A 116 -7.85 -0.38 0.91
CA VAL A 116 -8.48 0.89 0.50
C VAL A 116 -9.41 0.68 -0.72
N VAL A 117 -8.95 -0.02 -1.75
CA VAL A 117 -9.78 -0.33 -2.93
C VAL A 117 -10.97 -1.20 -2.55
N PHE A 118 -10.75 -2.24 -1.73
CA PHE A 118 -11.82 -3.07 -1.18
C PHE A 118 -12.88 -2.23 -0.48
N CYS A 119 -12.47 -1.30 0.39
CA CYS A 119 -13.40 -0.43 1.11
C CYS A 119 -14.20 0.49 0.19
N ILE A 120 -13.58 1.04 -0.85
CA ILE A 120 -14.27 1.91 -1.82
C ILE A 120 -15.30 1.10 -2.62
N SER A 121 -14.89 -0.06 -3.15
CA SER A 121 -15.75 -0.94 -3.96
C SER A 121 -16.95 -1.48 -3.19
N HIS A 122 -16.84 -1.65 -1.87
CA HIS A 122 -17.91 -2.17 -1.00
C HIS A 122 -18.47 -1.11 -0.05
N SER A 123 -18.30 0.17 -0.36
CA SER A 123 -18.69 1.30 0.50
C SER A 123 -20.16 1.25 0.93
N LYS A 124 -21.06 0.74 0.07
CA LYS A 124 -22.49 0.58 0.38
C LYS A 124 -22.78 -0.41 1.53
N HIS A 125 -21.87 -1.35 1.78
CA HIS A 125 -22.00 -2.39 2.81
C HIS A 125 -21.18 -2.09 4.06
N ILE A 126 -20.26 -1.13 3.99
CA ILE A 126 -19.31 -0.81 5.06
C ILE A 126 -19.79 0.43 5.81
N VAL A 127 -19.99 0.26 7.11
CA VAL A 127 -20.50 1.32 8.01
C VAL A 127 -19.36 2.14 8.60
N SER A 128 -18.23 1.51 8.91
CA SER A 128 -17.07 2.19 9.48
C SER A 128 -15.79 1.38 9.24
N VAL A 129 -14.66 2.07 9.20
CA VAL A 129 -13.33 1.48 9.02
C VAL A 129 -12.35 2.05 10.06
N GLY A 130 -11.39 1.25 10.47
CA GLY A 130 -10.24 1.63 11.29
C GLY A 130 -8.98 0.86 10.85
N PRO A 131 -7.79 1.34 11.23
CA PRO A 131 -7.50 2.54 12.03
C PRO A 131 -7.71 3.85 11.26
N LYS A 132 -7.59 5.00 11.95
CA LYS A 132 -7.78 6.34 11.35
C LYS A 132 -6.89 6.55 10.11
N SER A 133 -5.63 6.11 10.14
CA SER A 133 -4.72 6.22 9.01
C SER A 133 -5.26 5.58 7.73
N ILE A 134 -5.94 4.42 7.85
CA ILE A 134 -6.57 3.76 6.70
C ILE A 134 -7.80 4.53 6.22
N ARG A 135 -8.62 5.08 7.13
CA ARG A 135 -9.74 5.95 6.73
C ARG A 135 -9.26 7.17 5.96
N ASP A 136 -8.21 7.83 6.43
CA ASP A 136 -7.66 9.02 5.78
C ASP A 136 -7.17 8.67 4.36
N LEU A 137 -6.58 7.49 4.16
CA LEU A 137 -6.21 6.98 2.84
C LEU A 137 -7.43 6.67 1.95
N ILE A 138 -8.52 6.09 2.50
CA ILE A 138 -9.76 5.84 1.77
C ILE A 138 -10.36 7.15 1.26
N VAL A 139 -10.46 8.16 2.12
CA VAL A 139 -10.99 9.49 1.77
C VAL A 139 -10.13 10.13 0.69
N ALA A 140 -8.81 10.21 0.89
CA ALA A 140 -7.89 10.80 -0.09
C ALA A 140 -7.96 10.10 -1.45
N ARG A 141 -8.10 8.76 -1.47
CA ARG A 141 -8.24 7.98 -2.70
C ARG A 141 -9.58 8.25 -3.40
N ALA A 142 -10.68 8.27 -2.65
CA ALA A 142 -12.01 8.52 -3.18
C ALA A 142 -12.15 9.94 -3.74
N GLU A 143 -11.66 10.96 -3.02
CA GLU A 143 -11.62 12.35 -3.49
C GLU A 143 -10.81 12.50 -4.77
N ARG A 144 -9.65 11.85 -4.85
CA ARG A 144 -8.84 11.84 -6.08
C ARG A 144 -9.61 11.26 -7.26
N GLU A 145 -10.24 10.10 -7.11
CA GLU A 145 -11.02 9.46 -8.19
C GLU A 145 -12.20 10.33 -8.64
N LEU A 146 -12.92 10.95 -7.70
CA LEU A 146 -14.00 11.87 -8.00
C LEU A 146 -13.51 13.13 -8.72
N SER A 147 -12.36 13.68 -8.32
CA SER A 147 -11.79 14.89 -8.94
C SER A 147 -11.37 14.69 -10.39
N VAL A 148 -10.94 13.48 -10.76
CA VAL A 148 -10.55 13.14 -12.15
C VAL A 148 -11.78 13.07 -13.05
N GLY A 149 -12.91 12.58 -12.55
CA GLY A 149 -14.18 12.53 -13.29
C GLY A 149 -14.82 13.91 -13.54
N GLY A 150 -14.48 14.93 -12.75
CA GLY A 150 -15.05 16.28 -12.86
C GLY A 150 -14.38 17.21 -13.88
N GLN A 151 -13.30 16.78 -14.55
CA GLN A 151 -12.61 17.57 -15.59
C GLN A 151 -13.11 17.30 -17.02
N SER A 152 -14.20 16.54 -17.15
CA SER A 152 -14.86 16.24 -18.42
C SER A 152 -16.34 16.64 -18.34
N SER A 153 -16.60 17.95 -18.34
CA SER A 153 -17.92 18.55 -18.61
C SER A 153 -17.75 19.96 -19.15
#